data_AF-A0A224Y1N9-F1
#
_entry.id   AF-A0A224Y1N9-F1
#
_cell.length_a   1.000
_cell.length_b   1.000
_cell.length_c   1.000
_cell.angle_alpha   90.00
_cell.angle_beta   90.00
_cell.angle_gamma   90.00
#
_symmetry.space_group_name_H-M   'P 1'
#
loop_
_entity.id
_entity.type
_entity.pdbx_description
1 polymer ?
#
loop_
_entity_poly.entity_id
_entity_poly.type
_entity_poly.pdbx_seq_one_letter_code
_entity_poly.pdbx_strand_id
1 'polypeptide(L)'
;KERREKFLTAKYGSHQMSLIRKRLAVEMWLYDELQKLYESADKTTPEVEVDIDELLDMDDDAQRRNHLQEVLCDAKKSAHDVKKFVDDLLERTKTL
;
A
#
# COMPACT_ATOMS: atom_id res chain seq x y z
N LYS A 1 11.83 -32.47 28.39
CA LYS A 1 11.07 -31.21 28.55
C LYS A 1 10.67 -30.74 27.16
N GLU A 2 9.45 -31.04 26.73
CA GLU A 2 8.90 -30.57 25.45
C GLU A 2 8.85 -29.04 25.44
N ARG A 3 9.55 -28.42 24.49
CA ARG A 3 9.31 -27.03 24.12
C ARG A 3 7.93 -26.97 23.47
N ARG A 4 6.92 -26.51 24.20
CA ARG A 4 5.68 -26.05 23.57
C ARG A 4 6.03 -24.81 22.75
N GLU A 5 6.32 -24.99 21.48
CA GLU A 5 6.22 -23.94 20.47
C GLU A 5 4.75 -23.58 20.37
N LYS A 6 4.29 -22.74 21.30
CA LYS A 6 3.00 -22.09 21.19
C LYS A 6 3.14 -21.17 19.98
N PHE A 7 2.66 -21.60 18.82
CA PHE A 7 2.35 -20.67 17.73
C PHE A 7 1.60 -19.50 18.36
N LEU A 8 2.13 -18.29 18.18
CA LEU A 8 1.54 -17.03 18.62
C LEU A 8 0.30 -16.71 17.76
N THR A 9 -0.60 -17.67 17.58
CA THR A 9 -1.92 -17.40 16.99
C THR A 9 -2.80 -16.83 18.08
N ALA A 10 -2.46 -15.60 18.49
CA ALA A 10 -3.38 -14.75 19.21
C ALA A 10 -4.67 -14.68 18.38
N LYS A 11 -5.80 -15.05 18.99
CA LYS A 11 -7.09 -14.89 18.33
C LYS A 11 -7.45 -13.42 18.35
N TYR A 12 -7.41 -12.77 17.19
CA TYR A 12 -7.91 -11.41 17.03
C TYR A 12 -9.43 -11.37 17.26
N GLY A 13 -9.90 -10.35 17.97
CA GLY A 13 -11.34 -10.08 18.08
C GLY A 13 -11.96 -9.71 16.72
N SER A 14 -13.29 -9.75 16.62
CA SER A 14 -14.01 -9.46 15.37
C SER A 14 -13.65 -8.10 14.76
N HIS A 15 -13.50 -7.06 15.60
CA HIS A 15 -13.09 -5.72 15.17
C HIS A 15 -11.66 -5.69 14.63
N GLN A 16 -10.70 -6.25 15.37
CA GLN A 16 -9.30 -6.35 14.96
C GLN A 16 -9.17 -7.13 13.64
N MET A 17 -9.87 -8.25 13.52
CA MET A 17 -9.91 -9.03 12.29
C MET A 17 -10.56 -8.26 11.12
N SER A 18 -11.51 -7.36 11.39
CA SER A 18 -12.07 -6.46 10.38
C SER A 18 -11.04 -5.46 9.88
N LEU A 19 -10.28 -4.83 10.79
CA LEU A 19 -9.21 -3.89 10.45
C LEU A 19 -8.10 -4.56 9.64
N ILE A 20 -7.65 -5.75 10.07
CA ILE A 20 -6.65 -6.55 9.32
C ILE A 20 -7.13 -6.83 7.90
N ARG A 21 -8.39 -7.24 7.71
CA ARG A 21 -8.94 -7.49 6.38
C ARG A 21 -9.02 -6.24 5.52
N LYS A 22 -9.37 -5.09 6.10
CA LYS A 22 -9.39 -3.81 5.37
C LYS A 22 -7.98 -3.41 4.93
N ARG A 23 -7.00 -3.46 5.84
CA ARG A 23 -5.59 -3.14 5.53
C ARG A 23 -5.07 -4.03 4.42
N LEU A 24 -5.28 -5.35 4.55
CA LEU A 24 -4.88 -6.31 3.51
C LEU A 24 -5.54 -6.02 2.16
N ALA A 25 -6.82 -5.62 2.13
CA ALA A 25 -7.49 -5.27 0.88
C ALA A 25 -6.86 -4.04 0.20
N VAL A 26 -6.42 -3.04 0.98
CA VAL A 26 -5.72 -1.87 0.45
C VAL A 26 -4.32 -2.27 -0.05
N GLU A 27 -3.57 -3.08 0.70
CA GLU A 27 -2.24 -3.56 0.30
C GLU A 27 -2.28 -4.40 -0.98
N MET A 28 -3.23 -5.33 -1.09
CA MET A 28 -3.38 -6.15 -2.29
C MET A 28 -3.71 -5.28 -3.52
N TRP A 29 -4.61 -4.32 -3.36
CA TRP A 29 -4.94 -3.39 -4.44
C TRP A 29 -3.73 -2.52 -4.83
N LEU A 30 -2.99 -2.02 -3.84
CA LEU A 30 -1.80 -1.21 -4.04
C LEU A 30 -0.75 -1.97 -4.87
N TYR A 31 -0.46 -3.22 -4.50
CA TYR A 31 0.46 -4.09 -5.22
C TYR A 31 0.05 -4.26 -6.69
N ASP A 32 -1.21 -4.63 -6.94
CA ASP A 32 -1.71 -4.85 -8.29
C ASP A 32 -1.66 -3.60 -9.17
N GLU A 33 -2.00 -2.42 -8.61
CA GLU A 33 -1.97 -1.17 -9.36
C GLU A 33 -0.54 -0.64 -9.58
N LEU A 34 0.37 -0.81 -8.62
CA LEU A 34 1.79 -0.50 -8.82
C LEU A 34 2.37 -1.34 -9.96
N GLN A 35 2.06 -2.64 -10.00
CA GLN A 35 2.48 -3.50 -11.13
C GLN A 35 1.99 -2.94 -12.47
N LYS A 36 0.74 -2.45 -12.56
CA LYS A 36 0.21 -1.83 -13.78
C LYS A 36 0.91 -0.52 -14.14
N LEU A 37 1.31 0.30 -13.16
CA LEU A 37 2.04 1.55 -13.40
C LEU A 37 3.48 1.31 -13.91
N TYR A 38 4.11 0.24 -13.46
CA TYR A 38 5.50 -0.09 -13.79
C TYR A 38 5.67 -1.20 -14.82
N GLU A 39 4.55 -1.76 -15.32
CA GLU A 39 4.45 -2.87 -16.25
C GLU A 39 5.37 -2.69 -17.47
N SER A 40 6.60 -3.14 -17.27
CA SER A 40 7.54 -3.55 -18.27
C SER A 40 8.12 -4.84 -17.71
N ALA A 41 8.11 -5.90 -18.51
CA ALA A 41 8.65 -7.22 -18.19
C ALA A 41 10.18 -7.22 -18.01
N ASP A 42 10.75 -6.10 -17.62
CA ASP A 42 12.17 -5.85 -17.49
C ASP A 42 12.54 -5.97 -16.02
N LYS A 43 13.22 -7.08 -15.68
CA LYS A 43 13.72 -7.40 -14.33
C LYS A 43 14.71 -6.38 -13.77
N THR A 44 14.98 -5.32 -14.53
CA THR A 44 15.86 -4.21 -14.20
C THR A 44 15.12 -3.03 -13.59
N THR A 45 13.78 -3.00 -13.68
CA THR A 45 12.97 -1.94 -13.06
C THR A 45 12.97 -2.16 -11.54
N PRO A 46 13.36 -1.16 -10.72
CA PRO A 46 13.31 -1.29 -9.28
C PRO A 46 11.89 -1.61 -8.82
N GLU A 47 11.76 -2.49 -7.84
CA GLU A 47 10.50 -2.72 -7.14
C GLU A 47 10.19 -1.45 -6.34
N VAL A 48 9.17 -0.71 -6.77
CA VAL A 48 8.68 0.47 -6.04
C VAL A 48 7.65 -0.02 -5.02
N GLU A 49 7.89 0.31 -3.75
CA GLU A 49 7.00 0.01 -2.63
C GLU A 49 6.50 1.32 -2.02
N VAL A 50 5.23 1.34 -1.63
CA VAL A 50 4.60 2.47 -0.95
C VAL A 50 4.21 2.02 0.44
N ASP A 51 4.76 2.66 1.47
CA ASP A 51 4.43 2.35 2.87
C ASP A 51 3.11 3.01 3.28
N ILE A 52 2.11 2.17 3.59
CA ILE A 52 0.78 2.65 4.02
C ILE A 52 0.86 3.30 5.41
N ASP A 53 1.70 2.81 6.31
CA ASP A 53 1.79 3.36 7.66
C ASP A 53 2.41 4.77 7.60
N GLU A 54 3.43 4.97 6.76
CA GLU A 54 4.01 6.30 6.51
C GLU A 54 2.96 7.29 5.97
N LEU A 55 2.10 6.87 5.03
CA LEU A 55 1.02 7.72 4.53
C LEU A 55 -0.02 8.04 5.62
N LEU A 56 -0.36 7.08 6.47
CA LEU A 56 -1.33 7.28 7.54
C LEU A 56 -0.80 8.22 8.63
N ASP A 57 0.52 8.26 8.84
CA ASP A 57 1.20 9.15 9.79
C ASP A 57 1.28 10.61 9.29
N MET A 58 1.03 10.88 8.00
CA MET A 58 1.00 12.24 7.45
C MET A 58 -0.32 12.97 7.78
N ASP A 59 -0.21 14.27 8.08
CA ASP A 59 -1.31 15.10 8.57
C ASP A 59 -2.37 15.44 7.52
N ASP A 60 -1.98 15.60 6.24
CA ASP A 60 -2.89 16.04 5.18
C ASP A 60 -2.68 15.36 3.81
N ASP A 61 -3.75 15.39 3.01
CA ASP A 61 -3.76 14.79 1.67
C ASP A 61 -2.80 15.49 0.70
N ALA A 62 -2.42 16.76 0.90
CA ALA A 62 -1.47 17.44 0.02
C ALA A 62 -0.05 16.91 0.23
N GLN A 63 0.35 16.71 1.50
CA GLN A 63 1.62 16.10 1.87
C GLN A 63 1.70 14.66 1.35
N ARG A 64 0.63 13.87 1.53
CA ARG A 64 0.56 12.50 0.99
C ARG A 64 0.69 12.47 -0.53
N ARG A 65 0.02 13.39 -1.24
CA ARG A 65 0.15 13.50 -2.71
C ARG A 65 1.58 13.82 -3.14
N ASN A 66 2.24 14.76 -2.47
CA ASN A 66 3.60 15.16 -2.82
C ASN A 66 4.57 13.99 -2.61
N HIS A 67 4.49 13.32 -1.46
CA HIS A 67 5.30 12.14 -1.18
C HIS A 67 5.08 11.03 -2.23
N LEU A 68 3.83 10.73 -2.58
CA LEU A 68 3.53 9.74 -3.61
C LEU A 68 4.03 10.14 -5.00
N GLN A 69 4.01 11.42 -5.35
CA GLN A 69 4.58 11.90 -6.62
C GLN A 69 6.10 11.73 -6.67
N GLU A 70 6.80 11.91 -5.53
CA GLU A 70 8.24 11.67 -5.43
C GLU A 70 8.56 10.17 -5.56
N VAL A 71 7.81 9.31 -4.85
CA VAL A 71 7.99 7.85 -4.93
C VAL A 71 7.70 7.32 -6.33
N LEU A 72 6.67 7.87 -7.00
CA LEU A 72 6.22 7.41 -8.32
C LEU A 72 6.86 8.16 -9.49
N CYS A 73 7.92 8.92 -9.28
CA CYS A 73 8.49 9.79 -10.31
C CYS A 73 9.01 9.01 -11.53
N ASP A 74 9.45 7.77 -11.35
CA ASP A 74 9.94 6.87 -12.40
C ASP A 74 8.85 5.98 -13.03
N ALA A 75 7.56 6.24 -12.74
CA ALA A 75 6.47 5.47 -13.32
C ALA A 75 6.45 5.58 -14.86
N LYS A 76 6.18 4.45 -15.54
CA LYS A 76 6.25 4.34 -17.01
C LYS A 76 4.96 4.80 -17.71
N LYS A 77 3.86 4.93 -16.96
CA LYS A 77 2.57 5.40 -17.47
C LYS A 77 2.49 6.92 -17.52
N SER A 78 1.39 7.45 -18.04
CA SER A 78 1.20 8.89 -18.17
C SER A 78 1.03 9.56 -16.80
N ALA A 79 1.38 10.86 -16.71
CA ALA A 79 1.14 11.64 -15.50
C ALA A 79 -0.34 11.66 -15.05
N HIS A 80 -1.26 11.51 -16.00
CA HIS A 80 -2.69 11.36 -15.71
C HIS A 80 -2.98 10.05 -14.97
N ASP A 81 -2.40 8.94 -15.41
CA ASP A 81 -2.61 7.62 -14.79
C ASP A 81 -1.98 7.57 -13.39
N VAL A 82 -0.78 8.15 -13.23
CA VAL A 82 -0.13 8.29 -11.91
C VAL A 82 -0.99 9.13 -10.97
N LYS A 83 -1.50 10.28 -11.44
CA LYS A 83 -2.38 11.12 -10.62
C LYS A 83 -3.64 10.38 -10.21
N LYS A 84 -4.28 9.67 -11.14
CA LYS A 84 -5.47 8.87 -10.86
C LYS A 84 -5.18 7.80 -9.81
N PHE A 85 -4.07 7.08 -9.94
CA PHE A 85 -3.62 6.11 -8.95
C PHE A 85 -3.46 6.74 -7.57
N VAL A 86 -2.81 7.91 -7.49
CA VAL A 86 -2.61 8.63 -6.22
C VAL A 86 -3.95 8.99 -5.59
N ASP A 87 -4.88 9.58 -6.35
CA ASP A 87 -6.21 9.93 -5.82
C ASP A 87 -6.98 8.67 -5.37
N ASP A 88 -6.91 7.56 -6.14
CA ASP A 88 -7.55 6.29 -5.80
C ASP A 88 -6.95 5.62 -4.54
N LEU A 89 -5.64 5.78 -4.31
CA LEU A 89 -4.95 5.28 -3.12
C LEU A 89 -5.36 6.09 -1.89
N LEU A 90 -5.41 7.41 -2.00
CA LEU A 90 -5.81 8.28 -0.88
C LEU A 90 -7.24 7.99 -0.43
N GLU A 91 -8.18 7.81 -1.37
CA GLU A 91 -9.55 7.45 -1.02
C GLU A 91 -9.64 6.08 -0.31
N ARG A 92 -8.78 5.12 -0.68
CA ARG A 92 -8.71 3.82 -0.01
C ARG A 92 -8.09 3.89 1.38
N THR A 93 -7.03 4.68 1.56
CA THR A 93 -6.37 4.86 2.87
C THR A 93 -7.30 5.50 3.90
N LYS A 94 -8.26 6.34 3.49
CA LYS A 94 -9.30 6.90 4.37
C LYS A 94 -10.24 5.85 4.98
N THR A 95 -10.25 4.63 4.46
CA THR A 95 -11.11 3.54 4.96
C THR A 95 -10.48 2.72 6.08
N LEU A 96 -9.18 2.92 6.33
CA LEU A 96 -8.35 2.25 7.32
C LEU A 96 -8.45 2.89 8.70
#